data_AF-A0A8T3PFP8-F1
#
_entry.id   AF-A0A8T3PFP8-F1
#
_cell.length_a   1.000
_cell.length_b   1.000
_cell.length_c   1.000
_cell.angle_alpha   90.00
_cell.angle_beta   90.00
_cell.angle_gamma   90.00
#
_symmetry.space_group_name_H-M   'P 1'
#
loop_
_entity.id
_entity.type
_entity.pdbx_description
1 polymer ?
#
loop_
_entity_poly.entity_id
_entity_poly.type
_entity_poly.pdbx_seq_one_letter_code
_entity_poly.pdbx_strand_id
1 'polypeptide(L)'
;MSDDRSTSSEVEVRVDPATAFTAFTDELDLWWVRGPINSYGAGKLVAMRCEPGVGGRLLEVYDQDSGEGLELARITTWEPGKHLAWQSSLDDVRIDVRFDPTDDGTIVRLKATIPEGGVDKGGTSFIRVTPPWFGAWVARRDKTPHELHDLARFALTLHYARPLAAARWLAAAFGFESPTALPGEDPPPEDDYGDPWIEFHVGNCSLMIDKLDGPPADNKQLTHVPWVFVDDVAAHLARARDNGAMIVEGITTHGFESYTALDIEGRTWRFAAARPTQPR
;
A
#
# COMPACT_ATOMS: atom_id res chain seq x y z
N MET A 1 20.44 -23.03 24.23
CA MET A 1 19.07 -22.65 24.57
C MET A 1 18.71 -21.58 23.56
N SER A 2 17.73 -21.86 22.69
CA SER A 2 17.33 -20.89 21.67
C SER A 2 16.16 -20.10 22.24
N ASP A 3 16.33 -18.81 22.40
CA ASP A 3 15.27 -17.96 22.96
C ASP A 3 14.15 -17.69 21.93
N ASP A 4 13.01 -17.22 22.42
CA ASP A 4 11.93 -16.67 21.59
C ASP A 4 12.49 -15.62 20.62
N ARG A 5 12.03 -15.67 19.37
CA ARG A 5 12.39 -14.67 18.36
C ARG A 5 11.37 -13.54 18.38
N SER A 6 11.82 -12.29 18.28
CA SER A 6 10.89 -11.17 18.18
C SER A 6 11.38 -10.08 17.24
N THR A 7 10.42 -9.35 16.67
CA THR A 7 10.65 -8.16 15.85
C THR A 7 9.63 -7.10 16.24
N SER A 8 9.99 -5.83 16.10
CA SER A 8 9.15 -4.71 16.52
C SER A 8 9.24 -3.55 15.53
N SER A 9 8.17 -2.78 15.47
CA SER A 9 8.10 -1.51 14.74
C SER A 9 7.25 -0.50 15.49
N GLU A 10 7.32 0.76 15.07
CA GLU A 10 6.50 1.82 15.63
C GLU A 10 6.08 2.82 14.56
N VAL A 11 4.97 3.51 14.80
CA VAL A 11 4.51 4.64 14.00
C VAL A 11 3.92 5.71 14.91
N GLU A 12 4.30 6.95 14.66
CA GLU A 12 3.71 8.11 15.33
C GLU A 12 2.54 8.65 14.50
N VAL A 13 1.39 8.86 15.15
CA VAL A 13 0.18 9.38 14.53
C VAL A 13 -0.36 10.58 15.31
N ARG A 14 -0.85 11.60 14.61
CA ARG A 14 -1.33 12.87 15.21
C ARG A 14 -2.80 12.82 15.63
N VAL A 15 -3.17 11.77 16.34
CA VAL A 15 -4.49 11.58 16.96
C VAL A 15 -4.31 11.01 18.36
N ASP A 16 -5.31 11.18 19.21
CA ASP A 16 -5.29 10.61 20.57
C ASP A 16 -5.35 9.07 20.54
N PRO A 17 -4.95 8.38 21.63
CA PRO A 17 -4.88 6.92 21.63
C PRO A 17 -6.21 6.21 21.36
N ALA A 18 -7.34 6.77 21.79
CA ALA A 18 -8.64 6.15 21.55
C ALA A 18 -9.00 6.21 20.06
N THR A 19 -8.75 7.36 19.43
CA THR A 19 -8.92 7.54 17.98
C THR A 19 -7.96 6.64 17.18
N ALA A 20 -6.70 6.55 17.60
CA ALA A 20 -5.72 5.64 16.97
C ALA A 20 -6.17 4.18 17.06
N PHE A 21 -6.68 3.76 18.22
CA PHE A 21 -7.21 2.40 18.40
C PHE A 21 -8.40 2.13 17.50
N THR A 22 -9.39 3.02 17.46
CA THR A 22 -10.56 2.87 16.57
C THR A 22 -10.14 2.81 15.10
N ALA A 23 -9.23 3.68 14.66
CA ALA A 23 -8.71 3.61 13.28
C ALA A 23 -7.96 2.30 13.02
N PHE A 24 -7.21 1.80 14.00
CA PHE A 24 -6.47 0.55 13.86
C PHE A 24 -7.40 -0.66 13.71
N THR A 25 -8.51 -0.70 14.46
CA THR A 25 -9.42 -1.83 14.49
C THR A 25 -10.58 -1.70 13.52
N ASP A 26 -11.38 -0.66 13.67
CA ASP A 26 -12.68 -0.52 13.00
C ASP A 26 -12.50 -0.11 11.54
N GLU A 27 -11.37 0.55 11.24
CA GLU A 27 -10.99 1.02 9.91
C GLU A 27 -9.90 0.12 9.28
N LEU A 28 -9.70 -1.11 9.79
CA LEU A 28 -8.71 -2.06 9.27
C LEU A 28 -8.75 -2.20 7.75
N ASP A 29 -9.96 -2.28 7.17
CA ASP A 29 -10.15 -2.44 5.73
C ASP A 29 -9.82 -1.18 4.90
N LEU A 30 -9.72 -0.01 5.55
CA LEU A 30 -9.39 1.27 4.91
C LEU A 30 -7.88 1.51 4.85
N TRP A 31 -7.10 0.89 5.74
CA TRP A 31 -5.64 1.01 5.75
C TRP A 31 -4.90 -0.27 5.38
N TRP A 32 -5.53 -1.45 5.46
CA TRP A 32 -4.96 -2.66 4.90
C TRP A 32 -5.01 -2.61 3.37
N VAL A 33 -3.84 -2.69 2.74
CA VAL A 33 -3.74 -2.64 1.28
C VAL A 33 -4.19 -3.98 0.70
N ARG A 34 -5.48 -4.07 0.35
CA ARG A 34 -6.05 -5.24 -0.32
C ARG A 34 -5.44 -5.40 -1.71
N GLY A 35 -4.96 -6.61 -2.00
CA GLY A 35 -4.33 -6.94 -3.28
C GLY A 35 -3.88 -8.39 -3.33
N PRO A 36 -3.46 -8.88 -4.51
CA PRO A 36 -3.07 -10.28 -4.72
C PRO A 36 -1.90 -10.75 -3.87
N ILE A 37 -1.16 -9.82 -3.25
CA ILE A 37 0.07 -10.09 -2.50
C ILE A 37 -0.19 -10.09 -0.99
N ASN A 38 -1.10 -9.24 -0.49
CA ASN A 38 -1.31 -9.01 0.94
C ASN A 38 -2.55 -9.76 1.47
N SER A 39 -2.95 -10.83 0.80
CA SER A 39 -4.11 -11.63 1.18
C SER A 39 -3.96 -13.09 0.77
N TYR A 40 -4.48 -14.00 1.59
CA TYR A 40 -4.50 -15.44 1.34
C TYR A 40 -5.54 -15.80 0.28
N GLY A 41 -6.67 -15.10 0.25
CA GLY A 41 -7.79 -15.35 -0.65
C GLY A 41 -8.14 -14.17 -1.53
N ALA A 42 -7.15 -13.49 -2.11
CA ALA A 42 -7.33 -12.24 -2.89
C ALA A 42 -8.51 -12.24 -3.88
N GLY A 43 -8.73 -13.34 -4.60
CA GLY A 43 -9.82 -13.44 -5.58
C GLY A 43 -11.24 -13.51 -4.98
N LYS A 44 -11.35 -13.65 -3.67
CA LYS A 44 -12.61 -13.71 -2.90
C LYS A 44 -12.72 -12.59 -1.86
N LEU A 45 -11.61 -11.91 -1.55
CA LEU A 45 -11.55 -10.92 -0.49
C LEU A 45 -12.48 -9.75 -0.78
N VAL A 46 -13.48 -9.55 0.07
CA VAL A 46 -14.39 -8.40 0.01
C VAL A 46 -14.13 -7.40 1.12
N ALA A 47 -13.55 -7.82 2.25
CA ALA A 47 -13.15 -6.94 3.35
C ALA A 47 -12.12 -7.59 4.28
N MET A 48 -11.29 -6.79 4.91
CA MET A 48 -10.59 -7.13 6.15
C MET A 48 -11.45 -6.75 7.35
N ARG A 49 -11.49 -7.60 8.37
CA ARG A 49 -12.33 -7.34 9.56
C ARG A 49 -11.59 -7.64 10.85
N CYS A 50 -11.72 -6.72 11.81
CA CYS A 50 -11.39 -6.92 13.20
C CYS A 50 -12.69 -6.98 14.01
N GLU A 51 -13.05 -8.14 14.53
CA GLU A 51 -14.19 -8.28 15.43
C GLU A 51 -13.80 -7.85 16.85
N PRO A 52 -14.61 -7.01 17.52
CA PRO A 52 -14.19 -6.41 18.78
C PRO A 52 -14.17 -7.39 19.95
N GLY A 53 -13.25 -7.15 20.89
CA GLY A 53 -13.20 -7.83 22.19
C GLY A 53 -12.30 -9.07 22.23
N VAL A 54 -12.01 -9.53 23.44
CA VAL A 54 -11.26 -10.78 23.66
C VAL A 54 -12.05 -11.96 23.08
N GLY A 55 -11.38 -12.79 22.30
CA GLY A 55 -11.99 -13.90 21.55
C GLY A 55 -12.48 -13.51 20.15
N GLY A 56 -12.55 -12.20 19.84
CA GLY A 56 -12.82 -11.68 18.51
C GLY A 56 -11.76 -12.13 17.50
N ARG A 57 -12.12 -12.13 16.22
CA ARG A 57 -11.30 -12.62 15.12
C ARG A 57 -10.73 -11.46 14.30
N LEU A 58 -9.53 -11.64 13.76
CA LEU A 58 -9.09 -10.95 12.55
C LEU A 58 -9.42 -11.83 11.34
N LEU A 59 -10.09 -11.30 10.32
CA LEU A 59 -10.54 -12.07 9.17
C LEU A 59 -10.24 -11.40 7.83
N GLU A 60 -9.96 -12.26 6.84
CA GLU A 60 -10.34 -11.99 5.45
C GLU A 60 -11.78 -12.42 5.25
N VAL A 61 -12.67 -11.48 4.98
CA VAL A 61 -14.07 -11.74 4.64
C VAL A 61 -14.17 -12.10 3.17
N TYR A 62 -14.81 -13.23 2.87
CA TYR A 62 -15.00 -13.72 1.49
C TYR A 62 -16.45 -13.70 1.03
N ASP A 63 -17.38 -13.65 1.97
CA ASP A 63 -18.81 -13.60 1.72
C ASP A 63 -19.38 -12.34 2.38
N GLN A 64 -19.87 -11.41 1.55
CA GLN A 64 -20.32 -10.10 2.02
C GLN A 64 -21.59 -10.20 2.87
N ASP A 65 -22.47 -11.17 2.59
CA ASP A 65 -23.78 -11.30 3.24
C ASP A 65 -23.65 -11.89 4.65
N SER A 66 -22.86 -12.95 4.80
CA SER A 66 -22.59 -13.59 6.08
C SER A 66 -21.48 -12.91 6.86
N GLY A 67 -20.56 -12.22 6.19
CA GLY A 67 -19.38 -11.64 6.81
C GLY A 67 -18.32 -12.67 7.18
N GLU A 68 -18.43 -13.91 6.70
CA GLU A 68 -17.50 -14.99 6.99
C GLU A 68 -16.39 -15.11 5.94
N GLY A 69 -15.32 -15.80 6.33
CA GLY A 69 -14.18 -16.06 5.47
C GLY A 69 -13.06 -16.76 6.22
N LEU A 70 -11.81 -16.39 5.95
CA LEU A 70 -10.64 -16.97 6.62
C LEU A 70 -10.35 -16.24 7.93
N GLU A 71 -10.38 -16.95 9.05
CA GLU A 71 -9.83 -16.45 10.30
C GLU A 71 -8.29 -16.41 10.23
N LEU A 72 -7.72 -15.22 10.36
CA LEU A 72 -6.29 -14.97 10.38
C LEU A 72 -5.72 -15.10 11.79
N ALA A 73 -6.46 -14.64 12.79
CA ALA A 73 -6.02 -14.61 14.18
C ALA A 73 -7.19 -14.48 15.16
N ARG A 74 -6.90 -14.76 16.44
CA ARG A 74 -7.82 -14.54 17.56
C ARG A 74 -7.25 -13.57 18.59
N ILE A 75 -8.06 -12.56 18.93
CA ILE A 75 -7.74 -11.52 19.90
C ILE A 75 -7.65 -12.11 21.30
N THR A 76 -6.53 -11.84 21.96
CA THR A 76 -6.23 -12.28 23.34
C THR A 76 -6.30 -11.13 24.33
N THR A 77 -6.12 -9.88 23.89
CA THR A 77 -6.27 -8.68 24.72
C THR A 77 -7.00 -7.58 23.96
N TRP A 78 -7.94 -6.90 24.62
CA TRP A 78 -8.71 -5.79 24.04
C TRP A 78 -8.92 -4.69 25.08
N GLU A 79 -8.06 -3.68 25.05
CA GLU A 79 -8.10 -2.50 25.91
C GLU A 79 -8.10 -1.24 25.02
N PRO A 80 -9.28 -0.67 24.73
CA PRO A 80 -9.41 0.48 23.84
C PRO A 80 -8.46 1.62 24.21
N GLY A 81 -7.71 2.08 23.20
CA GLY A 81 -6.72 3.17 23.33
C GLY A 81 -5.47 2.82 24.13
N LYS A 82 -5.22 1.53 24.45
CA LYS A 82 -4.07 1.13 25.27
C LYS A 82 -3.35 -0.10 24.74
N HIS A 83 -4.08 -1.19 24.53
CA HIS A 83 -3.48 -2.49 24.25
C HIS A 83 -4.40 -3.38 23.42
N LEU A 84 -3.87 -3.90 22.33
CA LEU A 84 -4.49 -4.93 21.51
C LEU A 84 -3.47 -6.06 21.33
N ALA A 85 -3.89 -7.31 21.47
CA ALA A 85 -3.02 -8.45 21.20
C ALA A 85 -3.80 -9.62 20.61
N TRP A 86 -3.12 -10.44 19.82
CA TRP A 86 -3.70 -11.64 19.22
C TRP A 86 -2.67 -12.75 18.98
N GLN A 87 -3.20 -13.96 18.84
CA GLN A 87 -2.46 -15.14 18.37
C GLN A 87 -2.89 -15.46 16.95
N SER A 88 -1.94 -15.62 16.04
CA SER A 88 -2.19 -16.10 14.67
C SER A 88 -2.88 -17.47 14.69
N SER A 89 -3.85 -17.66 13.81
CA SER A 89 -4.53 -18.93 13.55
C SER A 89 -3.84 -19.73 12.43
N LEU A 90 -2.84 -19.15 11.76
CA LEU A 90 -2.19 -19.71 10.56
C LEU A 90 -0.75 -20.18 10.83
N ASP A 91 -0.11 -19.60 11.83
CA ASP A 91 1.25 -19.87 12.28
C ASP A 91 1.43 -19.57 13.78
N ASP A 92 2.67 -19.62 14.28
CA ASP A 92 2.95 -19.50 15.71
C ASP A 92 3.17 -18.04 16.17
N VAL A 93 2.96 -17.06 15.28
CA VAL A 93 3.22 -15.64 15.56
C VAL A 93 2.18 -15.06 16.54
N ARG A 94 2.67 -14.37 17.56
CA ARG A 94 1.88 -13.54 18.49
C ARG A 94 2.16 -12.08 18.22
N ILE A 95 1.13 -11.24 18.18
CA ILE A 95 1.29 -9.80 18.01
C ILE A 95 0.74 -9.05 19.24
N ASP A 96 1.53 -8.08 19.71
CA ASP A 96 1.19 -7.11 20.76
C ASP A 96 1.26 -5.71 20.16
N VAL A 97 0.22 -4.90 20.38
CA VAL A 97 0.10 -3.52 19.91
C VAL A 97 -0.20 -2.59 21.09
N ARG A 98 0.64 -1.59 21.31
CA ARG A 98 0.48 -0.57 22.35
C ARG A 98 0.21 0.79 21.75
N PHE A 99 -0.67 1.54 22.40
CA PHE A 99 -1.04 2.90 22.01
C PHE A 99 -0.58 3.86 23.12
N ASP A 100 0.64 4.37 22.98
CA ASP A 100 1.26 5.24 24.00
C ASP A 100 0.99 6.72 23.67
N PRO A 101 0.40 7.51 24.58
CA PRO A 101 0.16 8.93 24.32
C PRO A 101 1.48 9.72 24.23
N THR A 102 1.49 10.71 23.35
CA THR A 102 2.53 11.75 23.28
C THR A 102 1.90 13.14 23.47
N ASP A 103 2.72 14.19 23.49
CA ASP A 103 2.24 15.57 23.58
C ASP A 103 1.36 15.96 22.37
N ASP A 104 1.65 15.40 21.19
CA ASP A 104 1.02 15.76 19.91
C ASP A 104 0.21 14.61 19.25
N GLY A 105 0.04 13.48 19.95
CA GLY A 105 -0.66 12.32 19.40
C GLY A 105 -0.40 11.01 20.13
N THR A 106 -0.08 9.96 19.35
CA THR A 106 0.10 8.58 19.84
C THR A 106 1.27 7.92 19.12
N ILE A 107 2.12 7.20 19.85
CA ILE A 107 3.03 6.21 19.28
C ILE A 107 2.36 4.85 19.35
N VAL A 108 2.13 4.24 18.19
CA VAL A 108 1.62 2.87 18.08
C VAL A 108 2.81 1.93 17.94
N ARG A 109 3.07 1.11 18.96
CA ARG A 109 4.18 0.15 18.99
C ARG A 109 3.67 -1.24 18.69
N LEU A 110 4.30 -1.93 17.76
CA LEU A 110 3.97 -3.31 17.43
C LEU A 110 5.14 -4.22 17.77
N LYS A 111 4.83 -5.40 18.31
CA LYS A 111 5.80 -6.47 18.53
C LYS A 111 5.23 -7.80 18.08
N ALA A 112 5.93 -8.48 17.18
CA ALA A 112 5.69 -9.89 16.91
C ALA A 112 6.66 -10.75 17.71
N THR A 113 6.16 -11.85 18.26
CA THR A 113 6.95 -12.86 18.97
C THR A 113 6.65 -14.23 18.39
N ILE A 114 7.68 -14.99 18.07
CA ILE A 114 7.61 -16.39 17.66
C ILE A 114 8.22 -17.21 18.80
N PRO A 115 7.46 -18.12 19.44
CA PRO A 115 7.97 -18.94 20.53
C PRO A 115 9.12 -19.84 20.05
N GLU A 116 9.97 -20.32 20.97
CA GLU A 116 11.00 -21.31 20.67
C GLU A 116 10.41 -22.50 19.87
N GLY A 117 11.04 -22.84 18.74
CA GLY A 117 10.58 -23.89 17.83
C GLY A 117 9.35 -23.54 16.98
N GLY A 118 8.79 -22.34 17.14
CA GLY A 118 7.65 -21.85 16.38
C GLY A 118 7.99 -21.48 14.94
N VAL A 119 6.98 -21.61 14.08
CA VAL A 119 7.03 -21.32 12.65
C VAL A 119 6.35 -19.99 12.37
N ASP A 120 6.96 -19.21 11.49
CA ASP A 120 6.39 -17.99 10.91
C ASP A 120 6.13 -18.26 9.42
N LYS A 121 4.87 -18.13 9.00
CA LYS A 121 4.43 -18.33 7.62
C LYS A 121 4.00 -17.01 6.98
N GLY A 122 4.59 -15.90 7.45
CA GLY A 122 4.29 -14.55 7.02
C GLY A 122 3.56 -13.71 8.08
N GLY A 123 3.24 -14.24 9.27
CA GLY A 123 2.58 -13.49 10.33
C GLY A 123 3.38 -12.27 10.81
N THR A 124 4.72 -12.31 10.76
CA THR A 124 5.55 -11.15 11.11
C THR A 124 5.50 -10.02 10.08
N SER A 125 5.02 -10.26 8.86
CA SER A 125 4.90 -9.23 7.81
C SER A 125 4.00 -8.07 8.25
N PHE A 126 2.99 -8.34 9.09
CA PHE A 126 2.10 -7.34 9.67
C PHE A 126 2.90 -6.22 10.36
N ILE A 127 3.95 -6.57 11.11
CA ILE A 127 4.81 -5.59 11.82
C ILE A 127 5.51 -4.64 10.84
N ARG A 128 5.85 -5.11 9.63
CA ARG A 128 6.58 -4.32 8.63
C ARG A 128 5.67 -3.38 7.86
N VAL A 129 4.46 -3.84 7.52
CA VAL A 129 3.52 -3.06 6.68
C VAL A 129 2.69 -2.06 7.48
N THR A 130 2.43 -2.32 8.77
CA THR A 130 1.60 -1.43 9.57
C THR A 130 2.13 0.00 9.63
N PRO A 131 3.42 0.28 9.96
CA PRO A 131 3.89 1.66 10.07
C PRO A 131 3.63 2.53 8.82
N PRO A 132 4.03 2.11 7.60
CA PRO A 132 3.78 2.92 6.41
C PRO A 132 2.29 3.02 6.06
N TRP A 133 1.49 1.96 6.24
CA TRP A 133 0.10 1.95 5.79
C TRP A 133 -0.85 2.63 6.77
N PHE A 134 -0.76 2.26 8.05
CA PHE A 134 -1.60 2.83 9.10
C PHE A 134 -1.26 4.31 9.33
N GLY A 135 0.03 4.66 9.36
CA GLY A 135 0.45 6.06 9.48
C GLY A 135 -0.07 6.93 8.34
N ALA A 136 0.04 6.44 7.10
CA ALA A 136 -0.48 7.15 5.92
C ALA A 136 -2.00 7.31 5.95
N TRP A 137 -2.74 6.28 6.39
CA TRP A 137 -4.18 6.36 6.56
C TRP A 137 -4.56 7.43 7.59
N VAL A 138 -4.00 7.38 8.80
CA VAL A 138 -4.34 8.34 9.86
C VAL A 138 -4.03 9.79 9.43
N ALA A 139 -2.94 10.01 8.68
CA ALA A 139 -2.57 11.34 8.20
C ALA A 139 -3.61 11.98 7.25
N ARG A 140 -4.40 11.16 6.53
CA ARG A 140 -5.44 11.63 5.58
C ARG A 140 -6.87 11.33 6.02
N ARG A 141 -7.06 10.52 7.07
CA ARG A 141 -8.32 9.98 7.56
C ARG A 141 -9.48 10.98 7.61
N ASP A 142 -9.26 12.19 8.10
CA ASP A 142 -10.33 13.19 8.30
C ASP A 142 -10.69 13.96 7.02
N LYS A 143 -9.92 13.76 5.94
CA LYS A 143 -10.09 14.43 4.64
C LYS A 143 -10.46 13.46 3.52
N THR A 144 -10.40 12.15 3.79
CA THR A 144 -10.69 11.09 2.84
C THR A 144 -12.04 10.46 3.18
N PRO A 145 -12.92 10.19 2.20
CA PRO A 145 -14.12 9.39 2.44
C PRO A 145 -13.79 8.03 3.03
N HIS A 146 -14.58 7.55 3.98
CA HIS A 146 -14.41 6.22 4.60
C HIS A 146 -15.11 5.16 3.76
N GLU A 147 -14.75 5.13 2.47
CA GLU A 147 -15.31 4.22 1.48
C GLU A 147 -14.23 3.25 1.00
N LEU A 148 -14.62 2.00 0.77
CA LEU A 148 -13.72 0.98 0.26
C LEU A 148 -13.44 1.22 -1.22
N HIS A 149 -12.16 1.21 -1.57
CA HIS A 149 -11.72 1.23 -2.95
C HIS A 149 -11.15 -0.15 -3.30
N ASP A 150 -11.88 -0.91 -4.13
CA ASP A 150 -11.35 -2.12 -4.74
C ASP A 150 -10.38 -1.75 -5.86
N LEU A 151 -9.33 -2.56 -6.02
CA LEU A 151 -8.47 -2.46 -7.18
C LEU A 151 -9.29 -2.61 -8.47
N ALA A 152 -8.96 -1.81 -9.47
CA ALA A 152 -9.52 -1.93 -10.80
C ALA A 152 -9.21 -3.32 -11.38
N ARG A 153 -10.07 -3.79 -12.29
CA ARG A 153 -9.88 -5.06 -13.01
C ARG A 153 -8.71 -5.06 -13.99
N PHE A 154 -8.00 -3.93 -14.10
CA PHE A 154 -6.85 -3.75 -14.97
C PHE A 154 -5.67 -3.24 -14.15
N ALA A 155 -4.54 -3.91 -14.30
CA ALA A 155 -3.25 -3.49 -13.76
C ALA A 155 -2.22 -3.46 -14.90
N LEU A 156 -1.18 -2.67 -14.74
CA LEU A 156 -0.09 -2.55 -15.70
C LEU A 156 1.24 -2.84 -15.02
N THR A 157 2.05 -3.72 -15.63
CA THR A 157 3.46 -3.88 -15.24
C THR A 157 4.34 -3.18 -16.26
N LEU A 158 5.26 -2.35 -15.77
CA LEU A 158 6.28 -1.69 -16.57
C LEU A 158 7.66 -2.18 -16.13
N HIS A 159 8.44 -2.65 -17.09
CA HIS A 159 9.78 -3.17 -16.85
C HIS A 159 10.83 -2.09 -17.12
N TYR A 160 11.69 -1.78 -16.15
CA TYR A 160 12.75 -0.76 -16.24
C TYR A 160 14.14 -1.36 -16.07
N ALA A 161 15.14 -0.77 -16.73
CA ALA A 161 16.52 -1.17 -16.52
C ALA A 161 17.00 -0.84 -15.10
N ARG A 162 16.50 0.24 -14.49
CA ARG A 162 16.73 0.59 -13.08
C ARG A 162 15.39 0.83 -12.35
N PRO A 163 14.72 -0.22 -11.85
CA PRO A 163 13.35 -0.13 -11.35
C PRO A 163 13.19 0.82 -10.16
N LEU A 164 14.10 0.81 -9.18
CA LEU A 164 13.99 1.72 -8.04
C LEU A 164 14.25 3.18 -8.42
N ALA A 165 15.26 3.43 -9.27
CA ALA A 165 15.50 4.77 -9.80
C ALA A 165 14.31 5.29 -10.61
N ALA A 166 13.69 4.43 -11.42
CA ALA A 166 12.48 4.75 -12.17
C ALA A 166 11.31 5.05 -11.24
N ALA A 167 11.06 4.21 -10.23
CA ALA A 167 9.99 4.41 -9.27
C ALA A 167 10.11 5.75 -8.53
N ARG A 168 11.29 6.08 -7.99
CA ARG A 168 11.53 7.38 -7.34
C ARG A 168 11.28 8.54 -8.28
N TRP A 169 11.71 8.40 -9.54
CA TRP A 169 11.50 9.43 -10.54
C TRP A 169 10.01 9.58 -10.91
N LEU A 170 9.27 8.48 -11.10
CA LEU A 170 7.83 8.48 -11.38
C LEU A 170 7.04 9.11 -10.22
N ALA A 171 7.38 8.79 -8.97
CA ALA A 171 6.78 9.42 -7.81
C ALA A 171 7.05 10.93 -7.76
N ALA A 172 8.28 11.36 -8.05
CA ALA A 172 8.63 12.78 -8.06
C ALA A 172 7.95 13.53 -9.21
N ALA A 173 8.13 13.07 -10.46
CA ALA A 173 7.72 13.77 -11.66
C ALA A 173 6.23 13.62 -11.99
N PHE A 174 5.66 12.43 -11.81
CA PHE A 174 4.26 12.14 -12.14
C PHE A 174 3.37 11.98 -10.91
N GLY A 175 3.92 12.08 -9.70
CA GLY A 175 3.11 12.08 -8.48
C GLY A 175 2.44 10.75 -8.15
N PHE A 176 2.96 9.64 -8.66
CA PHE A 176 2.48 8.32 -8.27
C PHE A 176 2.81 8.04 -6.81
N GLU A 177 1.82 7.54 -6.07
CA GLU A 177 1.93 7.21 -4.66
C GLU A 177 2.05 5.69 -4.50
N SER A 178 3.04 5.26 -3.71
CA SER A 178 3.19 3.86 -3.35
C SER A 178 2.55 3.64 -1.97
N PRO A 179 1.83 2.52 -1.75
CA PRO A 179 1.30 2.21 -0.43
C PRO A 179 2.41 2.05 0.62
N THR A 180 3.57 1.50 0.21
CA THR A 180 4.75 1.33 1.07
C THR A 180 5.82 2.34 0.67
N ALA A 181 6.59 2.84 1.64
CA ALA A 181 7.74 3.67 1.34
C ALA A 181 8.70 2.92 0.38
N LEU A 182 9.13 3.59 -0.69
CA LEU A 182 10.07 3.00 -1.64
C LEU A 182 11.39 2.64 -0.93
N PRO A 183 12.01 1.49 -1.24
CA PRO A 183 13.26 1.06 -0.61
C PRO A 183 14.37 2.12 -0.67
N GLY A 184 15.28 2.08 0.32
CA GLY A 184 16.42 3.00 0.43
C GLY A 184 17.58 2.72 -0.53
N GLU A 185 17.78 1.47 -0.94
CA GLU A 185 18.94 0.99 -1.71
C GLU A 185 18.55 0.35 -3.05
N ASP A 186 19.41 0.44 -4.07
CA ASP A 186 19.26 -0.18 -5.40
C ASP A 186 20.49 -1.09 -5.70
N PRO A 187 20.34 -2.43 -5.78
CA PRO A 187 19.10 -3.18 -5.62
C PRO A 187 18.63 -3.17 -4.16
N PRO A 188 17.31 -3.26 -3.93
CA PRO A 188 16.76 -3.39 -2.59
C PRO A 188 17.23 -4.70 -1.92
N PRO A 189 17.25 -4.77 -0.57
CA PRO A 189 17.73 -5.95 0.14
C PRO A 189 16.90 -7.19 -0.19
N GLU A 190 17.56 -8.33 -0.42
CA GLU A 190 16.91 -9.65 -0.43
C GLU A 190 16.50 -9.97 1.02
N ASP A 191 15.24 -9.73 1.39
CA ASP A 191 14.72 -10.19 2.68
C ASP A 191 14.05 -11.58 2.55
N ASP A 192 13.93 -12.28 3.69
CA ASP A 192 13.55 -13.71 3.75
C ASP A 192 12.07 -13.98 3.38
N TYR A 193 11.34 -12.98 2.88
CA TYR A 193 9.98 -13.12 2.36
C TYR A 193 9.73 -12.17 1.17
N GLY A 194 10.29 -12.52 0.02
CA GLY A 194 9.85 -12.07 -1.30
C GLY A 194 10.69 -10.95 -1.92
N ASP A 195 10.73 -10.93 -3.25
CA ASP A 195 11.30 -9.80 -3.98
C ASP A 195 10.58 -8.51 -3.55
N PRO A 196 11.30 -7.40 -3.28
CA PRO A 196 10.71 -6.11 -2.99
C PRO A 196 10.00 -5.59 -4.24
N TRP A 197 8.71 -5.92 -4.35
CA TRP A 197 7.88 -5.42 -5.42
C TRP A 197 7.66 -3.92 -5.24
N ILE A 198 7.65 -3.19 -6.35
CA ILE A 198 7.38 -1.76 -6.34
C ILE A 198 6.03 -1.53 -7.00
N GLU A 199 5.04 -1.17 -6.17
CA GLU A 199 3.67 -0.90 -6.60
C GLU A 199 3.30 0.56 -6.38
N PHE A 200 2.66 1.16 -7.37
CA PHE A 200 1.95 2.42 -7.26
C PHE A 200 0.44 2.20 -7.36
N HIS A 201 -0.32 2.95 -6.58
CA HIS A 201 -1.75 3.08 -6.76
C HIS A 201 -2.03 4.36 -7.57
N VAL A 202 -2.51 4.19 -8.80
CA VAL A 202 -2.91 5.30 -9.68
C VAL A 202 -4.43 5.30 -9.77
N GLY A 203 -5.06 6.12 -8.92
CA GLY A 203 -6.49 5.95 -8.63
C GLY A 203 -6.71 4.58 -7.95
N ASN A 204 -7.58 3.75 -8.51
CA ASN A 204 -7.76 2.37 -8.06
C ASN A 204 -7.00 1.33 -8.91
N CYS A 205 -6.15 1.74 -9.86
CA CYS A 205 -5.36 0.79 -10.65
C CYS A 205 -4.00 0.53 -9.99
N SER A 206 -3.55 -0.74 -10.02
CA SER A 206 -2.18 -1.10 -9.68
C SER A 206 -1.24 -0.87 -10.86
N LEU A 207 -0.13 -0.18 -10.61
CA LEU A 207 0.99 -0.03 -11.52
C LEU A 207 2.23 -0.67 -10.89
N MET A 208 2.69 -1.78 -11.46
CA MET A 208 3.85 -2.53 -11.01
C MET A 208 5.12 -2.07 -11.75
N ILE A 209 6.22 -1.94 -11.03
CA ILE A 209 7.53 -1.60 -11.57
C ILE A 209 8.49 -2.76 -11.36
N ASP A 210 8.84 -3.43 -12.45
CA ASP A 210 9.70 -4.61 -12.44
C ASP A 210 11.05 -4.33 -13.10
N LYS A 211 12.01 -5.21 -12.83
CA LYS A 211 13.26 -5.23 -13.57
C LYS A 211 13.01 -5.65 -15.02
N LEU A 212 13.64 -4.96 -15.96
CA LEU A 212 13.75 -5.41 -17.35
C LEU A 212 14.86 -6.44 -17.47
N ASP A 213 14.49 -7.65 -17.88
CA ASP A 213 15.43 -8.70 -18.24
C ASP A 213 15.95 -8.51 -19.66
N GLY A 214 17.25 -8.71 -19.85
CA GLY A 214 17.90 -8.61 -21.17
C GLY A 214 18.29 -7.18 -21.55
N PRO A 215 18.52 -6.90 -22.86
CA PRO A 215 19.01 -5.61 -23.31
C PRO A 215 17.95 -4.50 -23.11
N PRO A 216 18.38 -3.23 -22.99
CA PRO A 216 17.45 -2.11 -22.92
C PRO A 216 16.44 -2.12 -24.09
N ALA A 217 15.17 -1.87 -23.78
CA ALA A 217 14.13 -1.76 -24.78
C ALA A 217 14.32 -0.51 -25.66
N ASP A 218 14.08 -0.62 -26.97
CA ASP A 218 13.98 0.56 -27.84
C ASP A 218 12.61 1.20 -27.64
N ASN A 219 12.53 2.15 -26.70
CA ASN A 219 11.30 2.86 -26.37
C ASN A 219 10.77 3.77 -27.50
N LYS A 220 11.48 3.89 -28.64
CA LYS A 220 10.97 4.55 -29.85
C LYS A 220 9.99 3.68 -30.63
N GLN A 221 10.06 2.35 -30.49
CA GLN A 221 9.09 1.44 -31.08
C GLN A 221 7.89 1.27 -30.13
N LEU A 222 6.90 2.15 -30.27
CA LEU A 222 5.72 2.15 -29.41
C LEU A 222 4.89 0.86 -29.56
N THR A 223 4.80 0.08 -28.49
CA THR A 223 3.85 -1.05 -28.38
C THR A 223 2.63 -0.67 -27.56
N HIS A 224 2.77 0.28 -26.64
CA HIS A 224 1.73 0.83 -25.78
C HIS A 224 2.12 2.23 -25.29
N VAL A 225 1.13 2.99 -24.81
CA VAL A 225 1.31 4.27 -24.13
C VAL A 225 0.36 4.26 -22.95
N PRO A 226 0.84 4.31 -21.69
CA PRO A 226 -0.04 4.45 -20.54
C PRO A 226 -0.74 5.80 -20.55
N TRP A 227 -2.03 5.79 -20.24
CA TRP A 227 -2.83 7.00 -20.05
C TRP A 227 -3.19 7.12 -18.58
N VAL A 228 -2.88 8.26 -18.00
CA VAL A 228 -3.21 8.59 -16.62
C VAL A 228 -4.16 9.78 -16.61
N PHE A 229 -5.28 9.60 -15.93
CA PHE A 229 -6.26 10.66 -15.78
C PHE A 229 -5.97 11.48 -14.53
N VAL A 230 -5.89 12.79 -14.68
CA VAL A 230 -5.54 13.73 -13.61
C VAL A 230 -6.59 14.85 -13.56
N ASP A 231 -6.89 15.34 -12.36
CA ASP A 231 -7.90 16.38 -12.16
C ASP A 231 -7.47 17.75 -12.70
N ASP A 232 -6.18 18.08 -12.58
CA ASP A 232 -5.59 19.33 -13.06
C ASP A 232 -4.36 19.05 -13.94
N VAL A 233 -4.58 19.06 -15.26
CA VAL A 233 -3.54 18.80 -16.26
C VAL A 233 -2.45 19.87 -16.26
N ALA A 234 -2.78 21.13 -15.96
CA ALA A 234 -1.83 22.23 -15.95
C ALA A 234 -0.88 22.13 -14.74
N ALA A 235 -1.44 21.86 -13.55
CA ALA A 235 -0.65 21.63 -12.35
C ALA A 235 0.23 20.37 -12.49
N HIS A 236 -0.32 19.28 -13.05
CA HIS A 236 0.44 18.07 -13.27
C HIS A 236 1.58 18.27 -14.28
N LEU A 237 1.36 19.01 -15.36
CA LEU A 237 2.40 19.38 -16.33
C LEU A 237 3.52 20.21 -15.68
N ALA A 238 3.17 21.18 -14.82
CA ALA A 238 4.15 21.99 -14.11
C ALA A 238 5.04 21.11 -13.23
N ARG A 239 4.44 20.22 -12.41
CA ARG A 239 5.17 19.23 -11.60
C ARG A 239 6.12 18.38 -12.46
N ALA A 240 5.64 17.83 -13.57
CA ALA A 240 6.44 16.98 -14.44
C ALA A 240 7.67 17.74 -14.99
N ARG A 241 7.50 18.99 -15.43
CA ARG A 241 8.60 19.84 -15.89
C ARG A 241 9.61 20.16 -14.80
N ASP A 242 9.13 20.55 -13.63
CA ASP A 242 9.98 20.92 -12.49
C ASP A 242 10.84 19.74 -11.99
N ASN A 243 10.39 18.51 -12.26
CA ASN A 243 11.09 17.27 -11.93
C ASN A 243 11.80 16.62 -13.14
N GLY A 244 12.01 17.37 -14.22
CA GLY A 244 12.88 16.97 -15.33
C GLY A 244 12.24 16.03 -16.37
N ALA A 245 10.92 15.91 -16.42
CA ALA A 245 10.25 15.18 -17.50
C ALA A 245 10.41 15.90 -18.84
N MET A 246 10.78 15.15 -19.89
CA MET A 246 10.84 15.68 -21.24
C MET A 246 9.41 15.74 -21.82
N ILE A 247 8.91 16.95 -22.06
CA ILE A 247 7.58 17.15 -22.64
C ILE A 247 7.67 17.02 -24.16
N VAL A 248 7.02 15.99 -24.71
CA VAL A 248 6.97 15.70 -26.16
C VAL A 248 5.89 16.56 -26.82
N GLU A 249 4.75 16.70 -26.15
CA GLU A 249 3.60 17.46 -26.62
C GLU A 249 3.05 18.26 -25.43
N GLY A 250 2.91 19.58 -25.58
CA GLY A 250 2.28 20.43 -24.58
C GLY A 250 0.78 20.18 -24.44
N ILE A 251 0.10 21.01 -23.66
CA ILE A 251 -1.36 20.85 -23.48
C ILE A 251 -2.06 21.05 -24.82
N THR A 252 -2.79 20.03 -25.24
CA THR A 252 -3.76 20.06 -26.34
C THR A 252 -5.17 20.00 -25.75
N THR A 253 -6.14 20.60 -26.43
CA THR A 253 -7.53 20.74 -25.92
C THR A 253 -8.58 20.20 -26.89
N HIS A 254 -8.16 19.52 -27.96
CA HIS A 254 -9.09 18.95 -28.93
C HIS A 254 -9.72 17.66 -28.38
N GLY A 255 -10.94 17.77 -27.84
CA GLY A 255 -11.70 16.67 -27.23
C GLY A 255 -11.58 16.64 -25.71
N PHE A 256 -10.35 16.58 -25.19
CA PHE A 256 -10.02 16.68 -23.77
C PHE A 256 -8.68 17.38 -23.59
N GLU A 257 -8.41 17.90 -22.40
CA GLU A 257 -7.10 18.48 -22.09
C GLU A 257 -6.09 17.36 -21.85
N SER A 258 -4.95 17.39 -22.56
CA SER A 258 -3.89 16.41 -22.33
C SER A 258 -2.52 16.88 -22.77
N TYR A 259 -1.48 16.26 -22.22
CA TYR A 259 -0.11 16.44 -22.67
C TYR A 259 0.62 15.09 -22.72
N THR A 260 1.77 15.06 -23.39
CA THR A 260 2.62 13.87 -23.51
C THR A 260 4.03 14.15 -23.04
N ALA A 261 4.57 13.24 -22.24
CA ALA A 261 5.92 13.33 -21.72
C ALA A 261 6.65 11.99 -21.83
N LEU A 262 7.98 12.05 -21.77
CA LEU A 262 8.83 10.89 -21.58
C LEU A 262 9.21 10.72 -20.11
N ASP A 263 9.32 9.48 -19.68
CA ASP A 263 9.96 9.14 -18.40
C ASP A 263 11.49 9.11 -18.47
N ILE A 264 12.14 8.80 -17.34
CA ILE A 264 13.61 8.77 -17.19
C ILE A 264 14.33 7.78 -18.13
N GLU A 265 13.62 6.80 -18.69
CA GLU A 265 14.16 5.84 -19.66
C GLU A 265 13.59 6.05 -21.06
N GLY A 266 12.83 7.13 -21.28
CA GLY A 266 12.31 7.52 -22.59
C GLY A 266 10.99 6.87 -22.98
N ARG A 267 10.23 6.25 -22.07
CA ARG A 267 8.89 5.72 -22.41
C ARG A 267 7.88 6.85 -22.47
N THR A 268 6.94 6.74 -23.40
CA THR A 268 5.92 7.76 -23.62
C THR A 268 4.73 7.57 -22.68
N TRP A 269 4.31 8.65 -22.03
CA TRP A 269 3.14 8.73 -21.14
C TRP A 269 2.19 9.82 -21.60
N ARG A 270 0.88 9.59 -21.48
CA ARG A 270 -0.14 10.62 -21.70
C ARG A 270 -0.90 10.91 -20.42
N PHE A 271 -1.02 12.19 -20.09
CA PHE A 271 -1.81 12.67 -18.97
C PHE A 271 -2.98 13.48 -19.49
N ALA A 272 -4.19 13.18 -19.01
CA ALA A 272 -5.41 13.75 -19.54
C ALA A 272 -6.41 14.12 -18.45
N ALA A 273 -7.13 15.23 -18.63
CA ALA A 273 -8.33 15.52 -17.87
C ALA A 273 -9.50 14.81 -18.56
N ALA A 274 -9.91 13.68 -18.00
CA ALA A 274 -11.18 13.06 -18.34
C ALA A 274 -11.81 12.51 -17.07
N ARG A 275 -13.13 12.51 -17.02
CA ARG A 275 -13.88 11.76 -16.02
C ARG A 275 -14.32 10.45 -16.67
N PRO A 276 -13.53 9.37 -16.63
CA PRO A 276 -14.11 8.06 -16.90
C PRO A 276 -15.20 7.85 -15.85
N THR A 277 -16.47 7.97 -16.26
CA THR A 277 -17.58 7.61 -15.38
C THR A 277 -17.49 6.12 -15.10
N GLN A 278 -17.32 5.71 -13.85
CA GLN A 278 -17.62 4.34 -13.44
C GLN A 278 -18.86 4.38 -12.52
N PRO A 279 -20.02 4.05 -13.10
CA PRO A 279 -20.76 2.85 -12.70
C PRO A 279 -21.22 2.05 -13.96
N ARG A 280 -21.17 0.73 -14.07
CA ARG A 280 -21.15 -0.42 -13.11
C ARG A 280 -19.92 -1.30 -13.27
#